data_AF-A0A7S1YMP3-F1
#
_entry.id   AF-A0A7S1YMP3-F1
#
_cell.length_a   1.000
_cell.length_b   1.000
_cell.length_c   1.000
_cell.angle_alpha   90.00
_cell.angle_beta   90.00
_cell.angle_gamma   90.00
#
_symmetry.space_group_name_H-M   'P 1'
#
loop_
_entity.id
_entity.type
_entity.pdbx_description
1 polymer ?
#
loop_
_entity_poly.entity_id
_entity_poly.type
_entity_poly.pdbx_seq_one_letter_code
_entity_poly.pdbx_strand_id
1 'polypeptide(L)'
;LLLAEQAHQLAETYFRELLILRFYLNHAYEDYVEAYNSNHIFDAASSRFHSVNLQYPNLQKLHQDPDILQVSNFLTKDECNAIMNKARSHLFPCLTKDANTGEVTVSDASRTSTNCNMPQEEIPTIVDKILNLVQCDRRQLEIIQVLRYEKGQ
;
A
#
# COMPACT_ATOMS: atom_id res chain seq x y z
N LEU A 1 34.96 -4.58 -16.92
CA LEU A 1 33.91 -3.68 -17.44
C LEU A 1 32.53 -4.19 -17.06
N LEU A 2 32.10 -5.37 -17.53
CA LEU A 2 30.77 -5.95 -17.21
C LEU A 2 30.47 -6.09 -15.70
N LEU A 3 31.42 -6.59 -14.91
CA LEU A 3 31.24 -6.76 -13.45
C LEU A 3 31.15 -5.43 -12.68
N ALA A 4 31.81 -4.38 -13.17
CA ALA A 4 31.77 -3.07 -12.53
C ALA A 4 30.42 -2.37 -12.79
N GLU A 5 29.87 -2.58 -13.98
CA GLU A 5 28.54 -2.06 -14.36
C GLU A 5 27.43 -2.76 -13.58
N GLN A 6 27.52 -4.08 -13.41
CA GLN A 6 26.60 -4.85 -12.57
C GLN A 6 26.67 -4.45 -11.09
N ALA A 7 27.87 -4.24 -10.55
CA ALA A 7 28.06 -3.77 -9.18
C ALA A 7 27.48 -2.36 -8.98
N HIS A 8 27.62 -1.47 -9.97
CA HIS A 8 27.07 -0.12 -9.92
C HIS A 8 25.54 -0.14 -9.94
N GLN A 9 24.93 -0.94 -10.82
CA GLN A 9 23.48 -1.06 -10.91
C GLN A 9 22.87 -1.63 -9.63
N LEU A 10 23.53 -2.64 -9.03
CA LEU A 10 23.11 -3.21 -7.75
C LEU A 10 23.22 -2.19 -6.61
N ALA A 11 24.29 -1.37 -6.59
CA ALA A 11 24.45 -0.31 -5.60
C ALA A 11 23.37 0.77 -5.74
N GLU A 12 22.97 1.14 -6.96
CA GLU A 12 21.85 2.07 -7.17
C GLU A 12 20.53 1.52 -6.67
N THR A 13 20.25 0.23 -6.90
CA THR A 13 19.04 -0.42 -6.39
C THR A 13 19.01 -0.39 -4.86
N TYR A 14 20.09 -0.81 -4.19
CA TYR A 14 20.16 -0.76 -2.73
C TYR A 14 20.06 0.65 -2.17
N PHE A 15 20.65 1.63 -2.86
CA PHE A 15 20.54 3.03 -2.45
C PHE A 15 19.08 3.51 -2.48
N ARG A 16 18.32 3.16 -3.53
CA ARG A 16 16.88 3.48 -3.61
C ARG A 16 16.08 2.80 -2.50
N GLU A 17 16.33 1.52 -2.24
CA GLU A 17 15.69 0.79 -1.14
C GLU A 17 15.98 1.43 0.22
N LEU A 18 17.23 1.83 0.47
CA LEU A 18 17.63 2.52 1.70
C LEU A 18 16.95 3.90 1.84
N LEU A 19 16.75 4.62 0.74
CA LEU A 19 16.00 5.88 0.77
C LEU A 19 14.52 5.67 1.13
N ILE A 20 13.90 4.62 0.59
CA ILE A 20 12.53 4.23 0.92
C ILE A 20 12.42 3.84 2.40
N LEU A 21 13.35 3.02 2.91
CA LEU A 21 13.39 2.65 4.32
C LEU A 21 13.60 3.85 5.23
N ARG A 22 14.46 4.80 4.83
CA ARG A 22 14.68 6.04 5.57
C ARG A 22 13.44 6.92 5.62
N PHE A 23 12.67 6.97 4.54
CA PHE A 23 11.38 7.67 4.50
C PHE A 23 10.42 7.08 5.54
N TYR A 24 10.27 5.75 5.59
CA TYR A 24 9.41 5.10 6.58
C TYR A 24 9.90 5.30 8.03
N LEU A 25 11.21 5.24 8.27
CA LEU A 25 11.80 5.47 9.59
C LEU A 25 11.56 6.89 10.09
N ASN A 26 11.75 7.88 9.23
CA ASN A 26 11.47 9.27 9.57
C ASN A 26 9.99 9.46 9.87
N HIS A 27 9.11 8.85 9.09
CA HIS A 27 7.67 8.98 9.29
C HIS A 27 7.21 8.35 10.62
N ALA A 28 7.64 7.12 10.90
CA ALA A 28 7.36 6.46 12.17
C ALA A 28 7.91 7.24 13.38
N TYR A 29 9.04 7.94 13.21
CA TYR A 29 9.60 8.80 14.24
C TYR A 29 8.81 10.11 14.42
N GLU A 30 8.37 10.74 13.33
CA GLU A 30 7.53 11.94 13.38
C GLU A 30 6.19 11.67 14.08
N ASP A 31 5.52 10.56 13.74
CA ASP A 31 4.27 10.15 14.40
C ASP A 31 4.48 9.92 15.91
N TYR A 32 5.60 9.30 16.29
CA TYR A 32 5.97 9.10 17.69
C TYR A 32 6.19 10.44 18.41
N VAL A 33 6.91 11.38 17.78
CA VAL A 33 7.21 12.69 18.35
C VAL A 33 5.95 13.55 18.47
N GLU A 34 5.06 13.53 17.48
CA GLU A 34 3.76 14.20 17.56
C GLU A 34 2.90 13.62 18.68
N ALA A 35 2.79 12.29 18.79
CA ALA A 35 2.05 11.62 19.86
C ALA A 35 2.64 11.89 21.26
N TYR A 36 3.97 12.02 21.37
CA TYR A 36 4.65 12.32 22.63
C TYR A 36 4.51 13.80 23.05
N ASN A 37 4.60 14.73 22.10
CA ASN A 37 4.54 16.16 22.39
C ASN A 37 3.12 16.69 22.56
N SER A 38 2.14 16.01 21.97
CA SER A 38 0.74 16.34 22.16
C SER A 38 0.18 15.50 23.32
N ASN A 39 0.12 16.09 24.52
CA ASN A 39 -0.76 15.63 25.61
C ASN A 39 -2.25 15.76 25.21
N HIS A 40 -2.63 15.28 24.03
CA HIS A 40 -3.99 15.35 23.53
C HIS A 40 -4.85 14.38 24.33
N ILE A 41 -5.62 14.97 25.24
CA ILE A 41 -6.99 14.54 25.53
C ILE A 41 -7.59 14.14 24.18
N PHE A 42 -7.81 12.84 23.97
CA PHE A 42 -8.53 12.33 22.80
C PHE A 42 -9.89 13.02 22.78
N ASP A 43 -10.03 14.03 21.95
CA ASP A 43 -11.32 14.60 21.64
C ASP A 43 -12.11 13.47 20.95
N ALA A 44 -13.04 12.88 21.68
CA ALA A 44 -13.86 11.74 21.25
C ALA A 44 -14.79 12.06 20.06
N ALA A 45 -14.60 13.21 19.42
CA ALA A 45 -15.39 13.74 18.31
C ALA A 45 -14.68 13.72 16.95
N SER A 46 -13.37 13.41 16.89
CA SER A 46 -12.73 13.08 15.61
C SER A 46 -13.14 11.65 15.24
N SER A 47 -13.91 11.48 14.17
CA SER A 47 -14.26 10.14 13.69
C SER A 47 -12.97 9.34 13.50
N ARG A 48 -12.86 8.16 14.11
CA ARG A 48 -11.69 7.25 13.99
C ARG A 48 -11.33 6.87 12.53
N PHE A 49 -12.12 7.32 11.56
CA PHE A 49 -12.05 6.99 10.15
C PHE A 49 -12.08 8.27 9.32
N HIS A 50 -11.37 8.23 8.19
CA HIS A 50 -11.43 9.28 7.18
C HIS A 50 -12.81 9.34 6.53
N SER A 51 -13.23 10.56 6.18
CA SER A 51 -14.44 10.78 5.39
C SER A 51 -14.23 10.35 3.94
N VAL A 52 -15.24 9.74 3.35
CA VAL A 52 -15.25 9.43 1.91
C VAL A 52 -15.92 10.57 1.14
N ASN A 53 -15.32 10.96 0.02
CA ASN A 53 -15.93 11.90 -0.91
C ASN A 53 -17.15 11.27 -1.61
N LEU A 54 -18.34 11.51 -1.08
CA LEU A 54 -19.60 10.97 -1.63
C LEU A 54 -19.97 11.57 -3.00
N GLN A 55 -19.28 12.62 -3.45
CA GLN A 55 -19.43 13.22 -4.78
C GLN A 55 -18.42 12.68 -5.80
N TYR A 56 -17.63 11.66 -5.43
CA TYR A 56 -16.66 11.07 -6.34
C TYR A 56 -17.35 10.46 -7.58
N PRO A 57 -16.85 10.70 -8.80
CA PRO A 57 -17.49 10.21 -10.02
C PRO A 57 -17.71 8.69 -10.01
N ASN A 58 -18.89 8.24 -10.45
CA ASN A 58 -19.28 6.84 -10.54
C ASN A 58 -19.27 6.07 -9.20
N LEU A 59 -19.28 6.78 -8.06
CA LEU A 59 -19.42 6.18 -6.75
C LEU A 59 -20.87 5.77 -6.48
N GLN A 60 -21.05 4.55 -5.98
CA GLN A 60 -22.33 3.96 -5.65
C GLN A 60 -22.25 3.33 -4.26
N LYS A 61 -23.26 3.58 -3.43
CA LYS A 61 -23.41 2.91 -2.14
C LYS A 61 -24.14 1.58 -2.34
N LEU A 62 -23.48 0.48 -1.98
CA LEU A 62 -24.03 -0.87 -2.06
C LEU A 62 -24.67 -1.32 -0.75
N HIS A 63 -24.11 -0.87 0.38
CA HIS A 63 -24.57 -1.27 1.71
C HIS A 63 -24.35 -0.17 2.74
N GLN A 64 -25.14 -0.20 3.82
CA GLN A 64 -25.01 0.63 5.01
C GLN A 64 -24.89 -0.30 6.22
N ASP A 65 -23.92 -0.03 7.09
CA ASP A 65 -23.65 -0.81 8.32
C ASP A 65 -23.22 -2.28 8.08
N PRO A 66 -22.03 -2.52 7.49
CA PRO A 66 -20.96 -1.56 7.22
C PRO A 66 -21.16 -0.81 5.90
N ASP A 67 -20.52 0.35 5.77
CA ASP A 67 -20.49 1.07 4.51
C ASP A 67 -19.72 0.27 3.45
N ILE A 68 -20.40 -0.12 2.38
CA ILE A 68 -19.79 -0.74 1.20
C ILE A 68 -20.06 0.18 0.02
N LEU A 69 -18.98 0.68 -0.57
CA LEU A 69 -19.00 1.61 -1.70
C LEU A 69 -18.30 0.97 -2.89
N GLN A 70 -18.86 1.19 -4.08
CA GLN A 70 -18.29 0.77 -5.36
C GLN A 70 -18.01 2.01 -6.20
N VAL A 71 -16.83 2.06 -6.83
CA VAL A 71 -16.51 3.08 -7.84
C VAL A 71 -16.32 2.40 -9.18
N SER A 72 -17.29 2.55 -10.07
CA SER A 72 -17.23 1.92 -11.39
C SER A 72 -16.15 2.58 -12.26
N ASN A 73 -15.36 1.77 -12.95
CA ASN A 73 -14.24 2.23 -13.80
C ASN A 73 -13.20 3.10 -13.04
N PHE A 74 -12.92 2.78 -11.77
CA PHE A 74 -11.92 3.50 -10.97
C PHE A 74 -10.54 3.51 -11.64
N LEU A 75 -10.12 2.34 -12.15
CA LEU A 75 -8.92 2.18 -12.97
C LEU A 75 -9.30 2.03 -14.44
N THR A 76 -8.54 2.69 -15.29
CA THR A 76 -8.58 2.49 -16.73
C THR A 76 -7.89 1.18 -17.11
N LYS A 77 -8.16 0.67 -18.32
CA LYS A 77 -7.49 -0.52 -18.85
C LYS A 77 -5.97 -0.36 -18.88
N ASP A 78 -5.47 0.82 -19.22
CA ASP A 78 -4.04 1.09 -19.32
C ASP A 78 -3.36 1.14 -17.94
N GLU A 79 -4.04 1.71 -16.93
CA GLU A 79 -3.56 1.68 -15.54
C GLU A 79 -3.50 0.24 -15.01
N CYS A 80 -4.53 -0.57 -15.27
CA CYS A 80 -4.51 -1.99 -14.92
C CYS A 80 -3.33 -2.72 -15.58
N ASN A 81 -3.11 -2.50 -16.88
CA ASN A 81 -1.99 -3.10 -17.60
C ASN A 81 -0.64 -2.65 -17.04
N ALA A 82 -0.50 -1.36 -16.71
CA ALA A 82 0.73 -0.81 -16.13
C ALA A 82 1.05 -1.47 -14.77
N ILE A 83 0.07 -1.60 -13.87
CA ILE A 83 0.25 -2.30 -12.59
C ILE A 83 0.67 -3.75 -12.84
N MET A 84 -0.05 -4.47 -13.70
CA MET A 84 0.25 -5.89 -13.97
C MET A 84 1.64 -6.09 -14.54
N ASN A 85 2.06 -5.23 -15.49
CA ASN A 85 3.37 -5.34 -16.12
C ASN A 85 4.51 -5.08 -15.13
N LYS A 86 4.36 -4.08 -14.26
CA LYS A 86 5.33 -3.77 -13.21
C LYS A 86 5.38 -4.89 -12.16
N ALA A 87 4.23 -5.34 -11.68
CA ALA A 87 4.16 -6.35 -10.62
C ALA A 87 4.72 -7.72 -11.05
N ARG A 88 4.61 -8.10 -12.33
CA ARG A 88 4.87 -9.47 -12.82
C ARG A 88 6.22 -10.05 -12.38
N SER A 89 7.30 -9.26 -12.40
CA SER A 89 8.65 -9.70 -12.03
C SER A 89 8.92 -9.69 -10.52
N HIS A 90 8.00 -9.16 -9.72
CA HIS A 90 8.18 -8.93 -8.29
C HIS A 90 7.20 -9.71 -7.42
N LEU A 91 6.31 -10.52 -8.02
CA LEU A 91 5.38 -11.37 -7.28
C LEU A 91 6.11 -12.54 -6.62
N PHE A 92 5.91 -12.69 -5.31
CA PHE A 92 6.36 -13.84 -4.53
C PHE A 92 5.22 -14.37 -3.65
N PRO A 93 5.26 -15.64 -3.22
CA PRO A 93 4.24 -16.18 -2.31
C PRO A 93 4.07 -15.32 -1.05
N CYS A 94 2.83 -15.07 -0.65
CA CYS A 94 2.55 -14.32 0.57
C CYS A 94 3.20 -15.01 1.78
N LEU A 95 4.06 -14.28 2.48
CA LEU A 95 4.59 -14.71 3.75
C LEU A 95 3.60 -14.39 4.86
N THR A 96 3.47 -15.32 5.80
CA THR A 96 2.64 -15.17 6.99
C THR A 96 3.47 -15.42 8.22
N LYS A 97 3.23 -14.62 9.25
CA LYS A 97 3.90 -14.76 10.53
C LYS A 97 2.95 -15.50 11.46
N ASP A 98 3.38 -16.65 11.96
CA ASP A 98 2.63 -17.38 12.98
C ASP A 98 2.53 -16.49 14.23
N ALA A 99 1.32 -16.27 14.72
CA ALA A 99 1.07 -15.37 15.85
C ALA A 99 1.59 -15.93 17.18
N ASN A 100 1.75 -17.26 17.29
CA ASN A 100 2.17 -17.95 18.51
C ASN A 100 3.68 -18.17 18.55
N THR A 101 4.28 -18.57 17.43
CA THR A 101 5.72 -18.88 17.34
C THR A 101 6.55 -17.70 16.84
N GLY A 102 5.91 -16.75 16.15
CA GLY A 102 6.59 -15.64 15.48
C GLY A 102 7.35 -16.06 14.22
N GLU A 103 7.31 -17.33 13.84
CA GLU A 103 7.99 -17.84 12.65
C GLU A 103 7.29 -17.35 11.37
N VAL A 104 8.09 -16.96 10.39
CA VAL A 104 7.58 -16.57 9.07
C VAL A 104 7.52 -17.82 8.21
N THR A 105 6.31 -18.24 7.86
CA THR A 105 6.07 -19.38 6.98
C THR A 105 5.38 -18.94 5.70
N VAL A 106 5.53 -19.77 4.66
CA VAL A 106 4.88 -19.56 3.36
C VAL A 106 3.48 -20.21 3.34
N SER A 107 3.13 -20.98 4.37
CA SER A 107 1.97 -21.87 4.35
C SER A 107 0.91 -21.49 5.39
N ASP A 108 0.37 -20.28 5.27
CA ASP A 108 -0.95 -20.02 5.85
C ASP A 108 -2.01 -20.27 4.77
N ALA A 109 -2.93 -21.18 5.07
CA ALA A 109 -4.07 -21.48 4.21
C ALA A 109 -4.97 -20.25 3.95
N SER A 110 -4.89 -19.21 4.79
CA SER A 110 -5.67 -17.98 4.67
C SER A 110 -5.11 -16.98 3.65
N ARG A 111 -3.81 -17.06 3.30
CA ARG A 111 -3.15 -16.18 2.32
C ARG A 111 -2.52 -16.99 1.20
N THR A 112 -3.36 -17.38 0.24
CA THR A 112 -3.01 -18.25 -0.89
C THR A 112 -2.38 -17.51 -2.07
N SER A 113 -2.48 -16.19 -2.13
CA SER A 113 -1.99 -15.38 -3.26
C SER A 113 -0.46 -15.28 -3.32
N THR A 114 0.03 -14.87 -4.49
CA THR A 114 1.33 -14.17 -4.58
C THR A 114 1.12 -12.66 -4.44
N ASN A 115 2.08 -11.94 -3.87
CA ASN A 115 2.02 -10.49 -3.74
C ASN A 115 3.33 -9.80 -4.07
N CYS A 116 3.23 -8.50 -4.31
CA CYS A 116 4.35 -7.58 -4.27
C CYS A 116 3.89 -6.24 -3.69
N ASN A 117 4.81 -5.51 -3.09
CA ASN A 117 4.59 -4.12 -2.70
C ASN A 117 5.04 -3.21 -3.84
N MET A 118 4.21 -2.25 -4.21
CA MET A 118 4.46 -1.27 -5.27
C MET A 118 4.59 0.12 -4.65
N PRO A 119 5.75 0.78 -4.79
CA PRO A 119 5.94 2.14 -4.28
C PRO A 119 4.93 3.12 -4.90
N GLN A 120 4.48 4.09 -4.11
CA GLN A 120 3.46 5.05 -4.52
C GLN A 120 3.92 5.92 -5.72
N GLU A 121 5.22 6.19 -5.82
CA GLU A 121 5.86 6.91 -6.91
C GLU A 121 5.79 6.17 -8.26
N GLU A 122 5.55 4.86 -8.25
CA GLU A 122 5.41 4.09 -9.49
C GLU A 122 4.00 4.21 -10.09
N ILE A 123 3.01 4.61 -9.31
CA ILE A 123 1.61 4.70 -9.71
C ILE A 123 0.94 5.99 -9.21
N PRO A 124 1.53 7.17 -9.51
CA PRO A 124 1.09 8.44 -8.92
C PRO A 124 -0.37 8.77 -9.27
N THR A 125 -0.84 8.46 -10.48
CA THR A 125 -2.22 8.74 -10.89
C THR A 125 -3.25 7.95 -10.09
N ILE A 126 -2.90 6.73 -9.65
CA ILE A 126 -3.77 5.87 -8.84
C ILE A 126 -3.79 6.37 -7.40
N VAL A 127 -2.63 6.77 -6.88
CA VAL A 127 -2.52 7.39 -5.55
C VAL A 127 -3.38 8.66 -5.49
N ASP A 128 -3.31 9.53 -6.49
CA ASP A 128 -4.13 10.75 -6.54
C ASP A 128 -5.63 10.44 -6.56
N LYS A 129 -6.06 9.39 -7.29
CA LYS A 129 -7.46 8.94 -7.27
C LYS A 129 -7.90 8.46 -5.89
N ILE A 130 -7.05 7.71 -5.19
CA ILE A 130 -7.31 7.24 -3.82
C ILE A 130 -7.45 8.44 -2.89
N LEU A 131 -6.49 9.38 -2.90
CA LEU A 131 -6.52 10.57 -2.03
C LEU A 131 -7.77 11.42 -2.26
N ASN A 132 -8.19 11.59 -3.51
CA ASN A 132 -9.42 12.31 -3.85
C ASN A 132 -10.71 11.57 -3.43
N LEU A 133 -10.65 10.24 -3.29
CA LEU A 133 -11.76 9.41 -2.85
C LEU A 133 -11.87 9.37 -1.32
N VAL A 134 -10.76 9.09 -0.61
CA VAL A 134 -10.75 8.86 0.85
C VAL A 134 -10.30 10.07 1.68
N GLN A 135 -10.09 11.22 1.05
CA GLN A 135 -9.81 12.52 1.70
C GLN A 135 -8.76 12.45 2.83
N CYS A 136 -7.70 11.69 2.61
CA CYS A 136 -6.58 11.56 3.55
C CYS A 136 -5.30 12.19 2.98
N ASP A 137 -4.28 12.31 3.82
CA ASP A 137 -2.94 12.70 3.41
C ASP A 137 -2.21 11.51 2.78
N ARG A 138 -1.33 11.79 1.80
CA ARG A 138 -0.52 10.77 1.12
C ARG A 138 0.33 9.94 2.08
N ARG A 139 0.83 10.55 3.15
CA ARG A 139 1.64 9.92 4.19
C ARG A 139 0.86 8.87 4.98
N GLN A 140 -0.46 9.00 5.04
CA GLN A 140 -1.35 8.06 5.73
C GLN A 140 -1.66 6.81 4.89
N LEU A 141 -1.29 6.80 3.60
CA LEU A 141 -1.42 5.63 2.76
C LEU A 141 -0.23 4.69 2.99
N GLU A 142 -0.53 3.42 3.25
CA GLU A 142 0.48 2.36 3.19
C GLU A 142 1.02 2.17 1.76
N ILE A 143 2.03 1.31 1.63
CA ILE A 143 2.49 0.86 0.33
C ILE A 143 1.40 0.08 -0.40
N ILE A 144 1.25 0.30 -1.70
CA ILE A 144 0.22 -0.38 -2.47
C ILE A 144 0.60 -1.84 -2.64
N GLN A 145 -0.29 -2.74 -2.23
CA GLN A 145 -0.09 -4.18 -2.42
C GLN A 145 -0.80 -4.64 -3.69
N VAL A 146 -0.06 -5.34 -4.56
CA VAL A 146 -0.63 -6.04 -5.70
C VAL A 146 -0.66 -7.53 -5.38
N LEU A 147 -1.85 -8.13 -5.47
CA LEU A 147 -2.05 -9.55 -5.21
C LEU A 147 -2.49 -10.26 -6.49
N ARG A 148 -1.98 -11.48 -6.70
CA ARG A 148 -2.38 -12.35 -7.80
C ARG A 148 -2.80 -13.71 -7.27
N TYR A 149 -4.01 -14.10 -7.66
CA TYR A 149 -4.62 -15.40 -7.39
C TYR A 149 -4.65 -16.23 -8.67
N GLU A 150 -4.21 -17.47 -8.58
CA GLU A 150 -4.37 -18.49 -9.61
C GLU A 150 -5.62 -19.32 -9.36
N LYS A 151 -5.99 -20.16 -10.33
CA LYS A 151 -7.15 -21.05 -10.18
C LYS A 151 -6.99 -21.95 -8.95
N GLY A 152 -7.92 -21.83 -8.00
CA GLY A 152 -7.93 -22.63 -6.77
C GLY A 152 -7.23 -21.98 -5.57
N GLN A 153 -6.75 -20.75 -5.72
CA GLN A 153 -6.28 -19.89 -4.62
C GLN A 153 -7.40 -18.96 -4.14
#